data_AF-A0A2D6TS11-F1
#
_entry.id   AF-A0A2D6TS11-F1
#
_cell.length_a   1.000
_cell.length_b   1.000
_cell.length_c   1.000
_cell.angle_alpha   90.00
_cell.angle_beta   90.00
_cell.angle_gamma   90.00
#
_symmetry.space_group_name_H-M   'P 1'
#
loop_
_entity.id
_entity.type
_entity.pdbx_description
1 polymer ?
#
loop_
_entity_poly.entity_id
_entity_poly.type
_entity_poly.pdbx_seq_one_letter_code
_entity_poly.pdbx_strand_id
1 'polypeptide(L)'
;MLSVLKGNWLTRNWAAHAEKQRIEAHYDRRLALCLRAVQKHSPALLNMVVDKTEMPYEFLEKHFNTILRAAIDQDDITIFEAALSLREGSDINYAFESRWYAGDIDHDDSVHTKTPVFLVALYRGKENIVNYLAEHPDLDLEAGEYKMLTKANKGTHFGIAMHGQKPAYVADRHGFSDVAELLLLREEKSLKYIMYKKSGLPLKATLG
;
A
#
# COMPACT_ATOMS: atom_id res chain seq x y z
N MET A 1 -18.81 -50.21 -7.40
CA MET A 1 -17.72 -49.35 -7.93
C MET A 1 -17.95 -47.84 -7.74
N LEU A 2 -19.18 -47.33 -7.55
CA LEU A 2 -19.43 -45.89 -7.29
C LEU A 2 -19.21 -45.43 -5.83
N SER A 3 -19.14 -46.35 -4.86
CA SER A 3 -18.91 -46.03 -3.44
C SER A 3 -17.46 -45.69 -3.11
N VAL A 4 -16.50 -46.35 -3.78
CA VAL A 4 -15.05 -46.12 -3.58
C VAL A 4 -14.61 -44.75 -4.11
N LEU A 5 -15.25 -44.26 -5.18
CA LEU A 5 -14.97 -42.95 -5.76
C LEU A 5 -15.52 -41.79 -4.90
N LYS A 6 -16.69 -41.95 -4.26
CA LYS A 6 -17.23 -40.96 -3.32
C LYS A 6 -16.41 -40.88 -2.01
N GLY A 7 -15.91 -42.02 -1.52
CA GLY A 7 -15.04 -42.08 -0.34
C GLY A 7 -13.69 -41.39 -0.55
N ASN A 8 -13.12 -41.46 -1.75
CA ASN A 8 -11.86 -40.81 -2.11
C ASN A 8 -12.00 -39.30 -2.36
N TRP A 9 -13.15 -38.83 -2.86
CA TRP A 9 -13.36 -37.39 -3.08
C TRP A 9 -13.59 -36.63 -1.78
N LEU A 10 -14.44 -37.15 -0.89
CA LEU A 10 -14.69 -36.53 0.41
C LEU A 10 -13.40 -36.44 1.22
N THR A 11 -12.68 -37.55 1.39
CA THR A 11 -11.42 -37.60 2.16
C THR A 11 -10.34 -36.65 1.62
N ARG A 12 -10.23 -36.49 0.29
CA ARG A 12 -9.34 -35.48 -0.32
C ARG A 12 -9.77 -34.04 -0.02
N ASN A 13 -11.06 -33.75 -0.04
CA ASN A 13 -11.56 -32.42 0.33
C ASN A 13 -11.38 -32.10 1.82
N TRP A 14 -11.58 -33.10 2.70
CA TRP A 14 -11.31 -32.95 4.13
C TRP A 14 -9.82 -32.72 4.41
N ALA A 15 -8.94 -33.47 3.75
CA ALA A 15 -7.49 -33.28 3.88
C ALA A 15 -7.04 -31.90 3.36
N ALA A 16 -7.55 -31.46 2.20
CA ALA A 16 -7.27 -30.13 1.66
C ALA A 16 -7.78 -29.01 2.57
N HIS A 17 -8.97 -29.19 3.15
CA HIS A 17 -9.53 -28.24 4.11
C HIS A 17 -8.71 -28.17 5.41
N ALA A 18 -8.31 -29.32 5.96
CA ALA A 18 -7.47 -29.39 7.16
C ALA A 18 -6.09 -28.77 6.91
N GLU A 19 -5.50 -29.00 5.74
CA GLU A 19 -4.23 -28.40 5.35
C GLU A 19 -4.34 -26.88 5.21
N LYS A 20 -5.41 -26.39 4.60
CA LYS A 20 -5.70 -24.95 4.53
C LYS A 20 -5.81 -24.34 5.93
N GLN A 21 -6.55 -24.97 6.85
CA GLN A 21 -6.66 -24.50 8.24
C GLN A 21 -5.30 -24.50 8.96
N ARG A 22 -4.45 -25.51 8.71
CA ARG A 22 -3.11 -25.58 9.28
C ARG A 22 -2.24 -24.41 8.80
N ILE A 23 -2.24 -24.14 7.49
CA ILE A 23 -1.50 -23.02 6.90
C ILE A 23 -2.02 -21.68 7.44
N GLU A 24 -3.34 -21.50 7.53
CA GLU A 24 -3.93 -20.29 8.11
C GLU A 24 -3.49 -20.09 9.57
N ALA A 25 -3.53 -21.13 10.40
CA ALA A 25 -3.06 -21.06 11.79
C ALA A 25 -1.55 -20.77 11.88
N HIS A 26 -0.75 -21.26 10.93
CA HIS A 26 0.67 -20.91 10.82
C HIS A 26 0.84 -19.42 10.48
N TYR A 27 0.07 -18.90 9.52
CA TYR A 27 0.12 -17.49 9.13
C TYR A 27 -0.27 -16.57 10.29
N ASP A 28 -1.32 -16.90 11.05
CA ASP A 28 -1.72 -16.09 12.21
C ASP A 28 -0.60 -16.00 13.26
N ARG A 29 0.09 -17.11 13.52
CA ARG A 29 1.25 -17.13 14.43
C ARG A 29 2.42 -16.31 13.89
N ARG A 30 2.70 -16.41 12.58
CA ARG A 30 3.78 -15.64 11.93
C ARG A 30 3.48 -14.15 11.90
N LEU A 31 2.24 -13.76 11.61
CA LEU A 31 1.78 -12.37 11.70
C LEU A 31 2.01 -11.80 13.10
N ALA A 32 1.61 -12.51 14.15
CA ALA A 32 1.84 -12.06 15.52
C ALA A 32 3.33 -11.83 15.83
N LEU A 33 4.21 -12.67 15.29
CA LEU A 33 5.66 -12.50 15.42
C LEU A 33 6.19 -11.30 14.61
N CYS A 34 5.69 -11.07 13.39
CA CYS A 34 6.03 -9.89 12.59
C CYS A 34 5.63 -8.61 13.33
N LEU A 35 4.41 -8.54 13.85
CA LEU A 35 3.93 -7.38 14.62
C LEU A 35 4.78 -7.14 15.88
N ARG A 36 5.24 -8.21 16.53
CA ARG A 36 6.16 -8.09 17.68
C ARG A 36 7.56 -7.62 17.26
N ALA A 37 8.05 -8.03 16.10
CA ALA A 37 9.32 -7.54 15.55
C ALA A 37 9.24 -6.05 15.22
N VAL A 38 8.10 -5.61 14.68
CA VAL A 38 7.79 -4.20 14.41
C VAL A 38 7.79 -3.39 15.71
N GLN A 39 7.06 -3.84 16.74
CA GLN A 39 7.04 -3.20 18.07
C GLN A 39 8.41 -3.14 18.75
N LYS A 40 9.32 -4.04 18.39
CA LYS A 40 10.70 -4.07 18.89
C LYS A 40 11.67 -3.28 18.02
N HIS A 41 11.19 -2.62 16.96
CA HIS A 41 12.01 -1.88 16.01
C HIS A 41 13.16 -2.73 15.45
N SER A 42 12.87 -4.00 15.13
CA SER A 42 13.90 -4.98 14.73
C SER A 42 13.68 -5.49 13.29
N PRO A 43 14.28 -4.83 12.28
CA PRO A 43 14.27 -5.30 10.89
C PRO A 43 14.80 -6.72 10.73
N ALA A 44 15.89 -7.06 11.43
CA ALA A 44 16.50 -8.38 11.35
C ALA A 44 15.53 -9.48 11.83
N LEU A 45 14.79 -9.23 12.92
CA LEU A 45 13.78 -10.17 13.39
C LEU A 45 12.59 -10.23 12.43
N LEU A 46 12.16 -9.09 11.87
CA LEU A 46 11.05 -9.05 10.91
C LEU A 46 11.36 -9.90 9.68
N ASN A 47 12.52 -9.68 9.04
CA ASN A 47 12.96 -10.46 7.89
C ASN A 47 13.09 -11.95 8.24
N MET A 48 13.72 -12.28 9.37
CA MET A 48 13.88 -13.67 9.80
C MET A 48 12.53 -14.39 9.99
N VAL A 49 11.50 -13.71 10.50
CA VAL A 49 10.16 -14.30 10.68
C VAL A 49 9.54 -14.61 9.31
N VAL A 50 9.63 -13.67 8.36
CA VAL A 50 9.12 -13.85 7.00
C VAL A 50 9.87 -14.96 6.26
N ASP A 51 11.20 -14.98 6.32
CA ASP A 51 12.04 -16.02 5.70
C ASP A 51 11.72 -17.43 6.20
N LYS A 52 11.35 -17.55 7.50
CA LYS A 52 10.96 -18.81 8.13
C LYS A 52 9.47 -19.12 8.02
N THR A 53 8.71 -18.30 7.29
CA THR A 53 7.30 -18.54 7.02
C THR A 53 7.17 -19.55 5.89
N GLU A 54 6.19 -20.45 6.03
CA GLU A 54 5.89 -21.42 4.99
C GLU A 54 5.13 -20.65 3.90
N MET A 55 5.48 -20.82 2.62
CA MET A 55 4.86 -20.08 1.51
C MET A 55 4.85 -18.55 1.74
N PRO A 56 6.03 -17.92 1.91
CA PRO A 56 6.14 -16.53 2.34
C PRO A 56 5.45 -15.53 1.39
N TYR A 57 5.40 -15.84 0.09
CA TYR A 57 4.68 -15.03 -0.90
C TYR A 57 3.18 -14.93 -0.58
N GLU A 58 2.50 -16.05 -0.36
CA GLU A 58 1.07 -16.07 -0.04
C GLU A 58 0.78 -15.43 1.32
N PHE A 59 1.66 -15.64 2.29
CA PHE A 59 1.59 -14.96 3.58
C PHE A 59 1.63 -13.44 3.41
N LEU A 60 2.56 -12.92 2.60
CA LEU A 60 2.70 -11.49 2.34
C LEU A 60 1.54 -10.94 1.51
N GLU A 61 1.00 -11.67 0.53
CA GLU A 61 -0.21 -11.24 -0.18
C GLU A 61 -1.37 -10.97 0.80
N LYS A 62 -1.53 -11.82 1.81
CA LYS A 62 -2.60 -11.71 2.81
C LYS A 62 -2.32 -10.64 3.87
N HIS A 63 -1.06 -10.50 4.31
CA HIS A 63 -0.73 -9.78 5.54
C HIS A 63 0.20 -8.57 5.39
N PHE A 64 0.79 -8.33 4.22
CA PHE A 64 1.71 -7.22 3.98
C PHE A 64 1.14 -5.87 4.43
N ASN A 65 -0.09 -5.55 4.04
CA ASN A 65 -0.74 -4.30 4.43
C ASN A 65 -0.90 -4.12 5.94
N THR A 66 -1.06 -5.22 6.67
CA THR A 66 -1.17 -5.19 8.13
C THR A 66 0.18 -4.90 8.76
N ILE A 67 1.23 -5.57 8.26
CA ILE A 67 2.61 -5.38 8.73
C ILE A 67 3.09 -3.96 8.43
N LEU A 68 2.90 -3.47 7.20
CA LEU A 68 3.33 -2.14 6.78
C LEU A 68 2.61 -1.03 7.56
N ARG A 69 1.30 -1.15 7.81
CA ARG A 69 0.57 -0.19 8.66
C ARG A 69 1.10 -0.17 10.09
N ALA A 70 1.39 -1.33 10.66
CA ALA A 70 1.96 -1.41 12.00
C ALA A 70 3.35 -0.75 12.07
N ALA A 71 4.16 -0.89 11.01
CA ALA A 71 5.47 -0.24 10.90
C ALA A 71 5.34 1.29 10.78
N ILE A 72 4.40 1.77 9.95
CA ILE A 72 4.05 3.21 9.89
C ILE A 72 3.65 3.71 11.27
N ASP A 73 2.89 2.94 12.04
CA ASP A 73 2.46 3.34 13.38
C ASP A 73 3.60 3.52 14.38
N GLN A 74 4.74 2.86 14.18
CA GLN A 74 5.93 3.04 15.01
C GLN A 74 6.67 4.36 14.74
N ASP A 75 6.40 5.01 13.59
CA ASP A 75 7.10 6.22 13.13
C ASP A 75 8.65 6.09 13.15
N ASP A 76 9.13 4.89 12.86
CA ASP A 76 10.55 4.56 12.75
C ASP A 76 10.86 4.22 11.29
N ILE A 77 11.78 4.99 10.70
CA ILE A 77 12.13 4.89 9.28
C ILE A 77 12.76 3.52 8.97
N THR A 78 13.61 3.00 9.84
CA THR A 78 14.33 1.75 9.62
C THR A 78 13.41 0.54 9.63
N ILE A 79 12.44 0.49 10.54
CA ILE A 79 11.44 -0.60 10.53
C ILE A 79 10.42 -0.42 9.39
N PHE A 80 10.09 0.82 9.03
CA PHE A 80 9.25 1.13 7.88
C PHE A 80 9.87 0.65 6.56
N GLU A 81 11.13 1.00 6.28
CA GLU A 81 11.85 0.57 5.08
C GLU A 81 11.97 -0.95 5.00
N ALA A 82 12.26 -1.58 6.15
CA ALA A 82 12.31 -3.04 6.23
C ALA A 82 10.96 -3.68 5.92
N ALA A 83 9.86 -3.14 6.49
CA ALA A 83 8.52 -3.64 6.24
C ALA A 83 8.08 -3.43 4.79
N LEU A 84 8.43 -2.29 4.19
CA LEU A 84 8.13 -1.97 2.79
C LEU A 84 8.84 -2.94 1.84
N SER A 85 10.09 -3.26 2.16
CA SER A 85 10.96 -4.15 1.37
C SER A 85 10.60 -5.64 1.48
N LEU A 86 9.68 -6.04 2.37
CA LEU A 86 9.25 -7.43 2.49
C LEU A 86 8.59 -7.97 1.22
N ARG A 87 7.91 -7.11 0.45
CA ARG A 87 7.19 -7.49 -0.76
C ARG A 87 7.88 -6.90 -1.99
N GLU A 88 8.36 -7.78 -2.85
CA GLU A 88 8.94 -7.40 -4.14
C GLU A 88 8.00 -6.49 -4.95
N GLY A 89 8.57 -5.43 -5.53
CA GLY A 89 7.83 -4.42 -6.30
C GLY A 89 7.10 -3.37 -5.45
N SER A 90 7.23 -3.40 -4.11
CA SER A 90 6.77 -2.30 -3.26
C SER A 90 7.88 -1.25 -3.15
N ASP A 91 7.52 0.01 -3.35
CA ASP A 91 8.42 1.16 -3.26
C ASP A 91 7.78 2.29 -2.42
N ILE A 92 8.46 3.43 -2.33
CA ILE A 92 7.98 4.59 -1.59
C ILE A 92 6.63 5.15 -2.08
N ASN A 93 6.22 4.82 -3.31
CA ASN A 93 4.94 5.19 -3.91
C ASN A 93 3.89 4.08 -3.79
N TYR A 94 4.18 3.01 -3.02
CA TYR A 94 3.23 1.96 -2.72
C TYR A 94 1.90 2.55 -2.24
N ALA A 95 0.80 1.99 -2.72
CA ALA A 95 -0.55 2.39 -2.33
C ALA A 95 -1.31 1.22 -1.73
N PHE A 96 -1.91 1.45 -0.56
CA PHE A 96 -2.84 0.52 0.03
C PHE A 96 -4.09 0.44 -0.83
N GLU A 97 -4.37 -0.76 -1.33
CA GLU A 97 -5.61 -1.03 -2.04
C GLU A 97 -6.68 -1.48 -1.05
N SER A 98 -7.88 -0.89 -1.14
CA SER A 98 -9.06 -1.38 -0.43
C SER A 98 -10.24 -1.50 -1.39
N ARG A 99 -11.02 -2.56 -1.19
CA ARG A 99 -12.25 -2.82 -1.94
C ARG A 99 -13.40 -2.92 -0.96
N TRP A 100 -14.41 -2.09 -1.14
CA TRP A 100 -15.64 -2.13 -0.36
C TRP A 100 -16.82 -2.32 -1.29
N TYR A 101 -17.73 -3.22 -0.92
CA TYR A 101 -19.00 -3.40 -1.61
C TYR A 101 -19.98 -2.39 -1.03
N ALA A 102 -20.45 -1.44 -1.85
CA ALA A 102 -21.54 -0.57 -1.44
C ALA A 102 -22.80 -1.45 -1.38
N GLY A 103 -23.38 -1.57 -0.19
CA GLY A 103 -24.38 -2.58 0.11
C GLY A 103 -25.59 -2.58 -0.83
N ASP A 104 -25.68 -3.63 -1.64
CA ASP A 104 -26.85 -4.48 -1.80
C ASP A 104 -26.35 -5.80 -2.42
N ILE A 105 -26.85 -6.95 -1.94
CA ILE A 105 -26.44 -8.28 -2.43
C ILE A 105 -26.70 -8.44 -3.95
N ASP A 106 -27.57 -7.59 -4.50
CA ASP A 106 -27.97 -7.55 -5.90
C ASP A 106 -27.26 -6.45 -6.73
N HIS A 107 -26.40 -5.63 -6.11
CA HIS A 107 -25.64 -4.56 -6.79
C HIS A 107 -24.14 -4.81 -6.65
N ASP A 108 -23.47 -5.17 -7.75
CA ASP A 108 -22.01 -5.31 -7.82
C ASP A 108 -21.34 -3.93 -8.00
N ASP A 109 -21.73 -3.00 -7.13
CA ASP A 109 -21.11 -1.69 -7.00
C ASP A 109 -19.92 -1.83 -6.04
N SER A 110 -18.73 -1.94 -6.61
CA SER A 110 -17.48 -1.99 -5.87
C SER A 110 -16.79 -0.63 -5.87
N VAL A 111 -16.37 -0.18 -4.70
CA VAL A 111 -15.53 1.01 -4.54
C VAL A 111 -14.10 0.53 -4.35
N HIS A 112 -13.23 0.93 -5.28
CA HIS A 112 -11.80 0.68 -5.18
C HIS A 112 -11.11 1.95 -4.73
N THR A 113 -10.40 1.88 -3.61
CA THR A 113 -9.54 2.96 -3.14
C THR A 113 -8.08 2.56 -3.25
N LYS A 114 -7.25 3.47 -3.75
CA LYS A 114 -5.80 3.38 -3.61
C LYS A 114 -5.32 4.57 -2.78
N THR A 115 -4.69 4.28 -1.65
CA THR A 115 -4.17 5.31 -0.74
C THR A 115 -2.65 5.17 -0.64
N PRO A 116 -1.88 6.07 -1.25
CA PRO A 116 -0.41 6.07 -1.15
C PRO A 116 0.06 6.04 0.30
N VAL A 117 1.18 5.36 0.55
CA VAL A 117 1.82 5.26 1.87
C VAL A 117 2.08 6.65 2.46
N PHE A 118 2.50 7.60 1.62
CA PHE A 118 2.70 8.99 2.03
C PHE A 118 1.44 9.62 2.65
N LEU A 119 0.27 9.46 2.00
CA LEU A 119 -0.98 9.97 2.54
C LEU A 119 -1.39 9.26 3.84
N VAL A 120 -1.12 7.95 3.95
CA VAL A 120 -1.39 7.22 5.20
C VAL A 120 -0.52 7.74 6.34
N ALA A 121 0.75 8.06 6.09
CA ALA A 121 1.65 8.63 7.09
C ALA A 121 1.16 10.04 7.54
N LEU A 122 0.72 10.87 6.60
CA LEU A 122 0.10 12.18 6.89
C LEU A 122 -1.16 12.04 7.76
N TYR A 123 -2.11 11.19 7.36
CA TYR A 123 -3.36 10.97 8.10
C TYR A 123 -3.12 10.44 9.53
N ARG A 124 -2.04 9.69 9.73
CA ARG A 124 -1.66 9.12 11.03
C ARG A 124 -0.72 10.02 11.83
N GLY A 125 -0.32 11.17 11.29
CA GLY A 125 0.58 12.11 11.97
C GLY A 125 1.97 11.54 12.24
N LYS A 126 2.54 10.78 11.30
CA LYS A 126 3.83 10.08 11.47
C LYS A 126 4.96 10.92 10.91
N GLU A 127 5.42 11.87 11.70
CA GLU A 127 6.29 12.97 11.29
C GLU A 127 7.63 12.49 10.71
N ASN A 128 8.29 11.51 11.35
CA ASN A 128 9.59 11.02 10.86
C ASN A 128 9.44 10.39 9.47
N ILE A 129 8.42 9.54 9.31
CA ILE A 129 8.14 8.88 8.03
C ILE A 129 7.66 9.89 6.98
N VAL A 130 6.83 10.86 7.35
CA VAL A 130 6.38 11.93 6.45
C VAL A 130 7.58 12.72 5.93
N ASN A 131 8.46 13.18 6.80
CA ASN A 131 9.64 13.95 6.40
C ASN A 131 10.57 13.12 5.51
N TYR A 132 10.85 11.87 5.91
CA TYR A 132 11.64 10.94 5.10
C TYR A 132 11.07 10.75 3.68
N LEU A 133 9.76 10.52 3.56
CA LEU A 133 9.11 10.33 2.26
C LEU A 133 9.06 11.63 1.45
N ALA A 134 8.80 12.77 2.09
CA ALA A 134 8.70 14.07 1.44
C ALA A 134 10.05 14.55 0.87
N GLU A 135 11.16 14.14 1.47
CA GLU A 135 12.51 14.38 0.95
C GLU A 135 12.91 13.39 -0.14
N HIS A 136 12.24 12.23 -0.25
CA HIS A 136 12.59 11.20 -1.22
C HIS A 136 12.39 11.70 -2.67
N PRO A 137 13.42 11.68 -3.53
CA PRO A 137 13.40 12.31 -4.85
C PRO A 137 12.36 11.70 -5.80
N ASP A 138 12.07 10.42 -5.64
CA ASP A 138 11.15 9.67 -6.50
C ASP A 138 9.68 9.71 -6.02
N LEU A 139 9.38 10.47 -4.95
CA LEU A 139 8.01 10.61 -4.46
C LEU A 139 7.10 11.16 -5.57
N ASP A 140 6.04 10.43 -5.87
CA ASP A 140 5.02 10.85 -6.81
C ASP A 140 4.14 11.94 -6.16
N LEU A 141 4.36 13.17 -6.60
CA LEU A 141 3.65 14.35 -6.12
C LEU A 141 2.20 14.44 -6.64
N GLU A 142 1.83 13.59 -7.60
CA GLU A 142 0.46 13.52 -8.14
C GLU A 142 -0.32 12.32 -7.58
N ALA A 143 0.32 11.46 -6.76
CA ALA A 143 -0.30 10.32 -6.13
C ALA A 143 -1.34 10.77 -5.08
N GLY A 144 -2.57 10.96 -5.54
CA GLY A 144 -3.74 11.25 -4.69
C GLY A 144 -4.47 9.99 -4.23
N GLU A 145 -5.41 10.15 -3.28
CA GLU A 145 -6.38 9.10 -2.97
C GLU A 145 -7.38 8.94 -4.11
N TYR A 146 -7.25 7.88 -4.91
CA TYR A 146 -8.22 7.60 -5.97
C TYR A 146 -9.39 6.81 -5.40
N LYS A 147 -10.61 7.31 -5.59
CA LYS A 147 -11.83 6.53 -5.41
C LYS A 147 -12.39 6.23 -6.79
N MET A 148 -12.42 4.96 -7.15
CA MET A 148 -13.08 4.46 -8.37
C MET A 148 -14.38 3.79 -7.96
N LEU A 149 -15.50 4.33 -8.44
CA LEU A 149 -16.78 3.64 -8.40
C LEU A 149 -16.88 2.78 -9.67
N THR A 150 -16.91 1.46 -9.52
CA THR A 150 -17.21 0.56 -10.64
C THR A 150 -18.65 0.10 -10.52
N LYS A 151 -19.51 0.63 -11.41
CA LYS A 151 -20.90 0.19 -11.55
C LYS A 151 -20.98 -1.00 -12.51
N ALA A 152 -21.32 -2.18 -12.01
CA ALA A 152 -21.57 -3.35 -12.84
C ALA A 152 -23.01 -3.30 -13.39
N ASN A 153 -23.28 -2.49 -14.41
CA ASN A 153 -24.49 -2.67 -15.19
C ASN A 153 -24.19 -2.67 -16.69
N LYS A 154 -24.52 -3.82 -17.30
CA LYS A 154 -24.50 -4.18 -18.72
C LYS A 154 -23.94 -3.10 -19.67
N GLY A 155 -22.64 -3.21 -19.97
CA GLY A 155 -22.04 -2.67 -21.20
C GLY A 155 -21.24 -1.37 -21.07
N THR A 156 -21.17 -0.73 -19.90
CA THR A 156 -20.34 0.47 -19.73
C THR A 156 -19.72 0.56 -18.33
N HIS A 157 -18.39 0.49 -18.27
CA HIS A 157 -17.63 0.82 -17.07
C HIS A 157 -17.53 2.34 -16.96
N PHE A 158 -18.41 2.98 -16.19
CA PHE A 158 -18.23 4.39 -15.81
C PHE A 158 -17.45 4.46 -14.51
N GLY A 159 -16.13 4.52 -14.60
CA GLY A 159 -15.29 4.92 -13.48
C GLY A 159 -15.37 6.43 -13.33
N ILE A 160 -16.12 6.93 -12.34
CA ILE A 160 -15.92 8.32 -11.89
C ILE A 160 -14.67 8.29 -11.03
N ALA A 161 -13.52 8.65 -11.60
CA ALA A 161 -12.33 8.95 -10.83
C ALA A 161 -12.57 10.27 -10.10
N MET A 162 -12.91 10.22 -8.82
CA MET A 162 -12.79 11.42 -7.99
C MET A 162 -11.29 11.65 -7.80
N HIS A 163 -10.78 12.74 -8.37
CA HIS A 163 -9.38 13.13 -8.19
C HIS A 163 -9.11 13.29 -6.69
N GLY A 164 -8.19 12.47 -6.18
CA GLY A 164 -7.73 12.55 -4.81
C GLY A 164 -7.14 13.92 -4.50
N GLN A 165 -7.15 14.28 -3.22
CA GLN A 165 -6.47 15.49 -2.77
C GLN A 165 -4.97 15.35 -3.05
N LYS A 166 -4.36 16.42 -3.58
CA LYS A 166 -2.91 16.46 -3.82
C LYS A 166 -2.15 16.31 -2.50
N PRO A 167 -1.00 15.60 -2.49
CA PRO A 167 -0.15 15.42 -1.31
C PRO A 167 0.13 16.73 -0.53
N ALA A 168 0.47 17.83 -1.22
CA ALA A 168 0.73 19.11 -0.57
C ALA A 168 -0.47 19.68 0.19
N TYR A 169 -1.68 19.55 -0.37
CA TYR A 169 -2.90 19.99 0.29
C TYR A 169 -3.22 19.15 1.53
N VAL A 170 -3.02 17.84 1.45
CA VAL A 170 -3.23 16.93 2.60
C VAL A 170 -2.22 17.25 3.70
N ALA A 171 -0.96 17.52 3.36
CA ALA A 171 0.06 17.88 4.33
C ALA A 171 -0.32 19.14 5.11
N ASP A 172 -0.72 20.21 4.43
CA ASP A 172 -1.14 21.47 5.08
C ASP A 172 -2.35 21.28 6.01
N ARG A 173 -3.38 20.58 5.53
CA ARG A 173 -4.59 20.29 6.32
C ARG A 173 -4.30 19.51 7.61
N HIS A 174 -3.26 18.69 7.60
CA HIS A 174 -2.84 17.86 8.73
C HIS A 174 -1.73 18.51 9.58
N GLY A 175 -1.39 19.79 9.32
CA GLY A 175 -0.46 20.56 10.13
C GLY A 175 1.02 20.40 9.76
N PHE A 176 1.32 19.77 8.62
CA PHE A 176 2.66 19.61 8.09
C PHE A 176 2.98 20.73 7.08
N SER A 177 2.93 21.99 7.52
CA SER A 177 3.09 23.15 6.62
C SER A 177 4.46 23.19 5.93
N ASP A 178 5.55 22.84 6.64
CA ASP A 178 6.90 22.77 6.05
C ASP A 178 6.99 21.72 4.94
N VAL A 179 6.32 20.57 5.15
CA VAL A 179 6.22 19.50 4.16
C VAL A 179 5.37 19.96 2.97
N ALA A 180 4.26 20.65 3.21
CA ALA A 180 3.42 21.19 2.15
C ALA A 180 4.20 22.17 1.26
N GLU A 181 4.97 23.09 1.88
CA GLU A 181 5.84 24.02 1.16
C GLU A 181 6.92 23.28 0.34
N LEU A 182 7.58 22.29 0.94
CA LEU A 182 8.57 21.45 0.25
C LEU A 182 7.98 20.78 -0.99
N LEU A 183 6.80 20.18 -0.88
CA LEU A 183 6.12 19.50 -1.99
C LEU A 183 5.75 20.48 -3.10
N LEU A 184 5.20 21.65 -2.78
CA LEU A 184 4.87 22.70 -3.77
C LEU A 184 6.11 23.18 -4.52
N LEU A 185 7.23 23.40 -3.82
CA LEU A 185 8.50 23.77 -4.45
C LEU A 185 9.02 22.69 -5.41
N ARG A 186 8.84 21.42 -5.08
CA ARG A 186 9.21 20.29 -5.94
C ARG A 186 8.30 20.17 -7.17
N GLU A 187 7.00 20.43 -7.03
CA GLU A 187 6.06 20.49 -8.15
C GLU A 187 6.43 21.62 -9.12
N GLU A 188 6.70 22.82 -8.61
CA GLU A 188 7.08 23.99 -9.43
C GLU A 188 8.37 23.72 -10.22
N LYS A 189 9.40 23.15 -9.57
CA LYS A 189 10.65 22.75 -10.24
C LYS A 189 10.40 21.70 -11.32
N SER A 190 9.52 20.74 -11.08
CA SER A 190 9.13 19.71 -12.05
C SER A 190 8.43 20.33 -13.26
N LEU A 191 7.51 21.27 -13.06
CA LEU A 191 6.84 22.01 -14.14
C LEU A 191 7.84 22.80 -14.99
N LYS A 192 8.77 23.54 -14.35
CA LYS A 192 9.83 24.28 -15.04
C LYS A 192 10.72 23.35 -15.87
N TYR A 193 11.10 22.19 -15.34
CA TYR A 193 11.87 21.17 -16.07
C TYR A 193 11.12 20.58 -17.28
N ILE A 194 9.82 20.31 -17.14
CA ILE A 194 8.98 19.84 -18.25
C ILE A 194 8.88 20.91 -19.35
N MET A 195 8.71 22.17 -18.98
CA MET A 195 8.71 23.30 -19.93
C MET A 195 10.07 23.46 -20.63
N TYR A 196 11.19 23.30 -19.91
CA TYR A 196 12.53 23.22 -20.49
C TYR A 196 12.63 22.11 -21.54
N LYS A 197 12.24 20.88 -21.20
CA LYS A 197 12.31 19.74 -22.12
C LYS A 197 11.45 19.94 -23.37
N LYS A 198 10.29 20.59 -23.23
CA LYS A 198 9.39 20.90 -24.36
C LYS A 198 9.88 22.05 -25.24
N SER A 199 10.59 23.03 -24.67
CA SER A 199 11.06 24.22 -25.39
C SER A 199 12.45 24.07 -26.00
N GLY A 200 13.27 23.13 -25.52
CA GLY A 200 14.63 22.90 -26.02
C GLY A 200 15.64 24.02 -25.69
N LEU A 201 15.25 25.03 -24.91
CA LEU A 201 16.12 26.13 -24.46
C LEU A 201 16.91 25.71 -23.22
N PRO A 202 18.16 26.16 -22.99
CA PRO A 202 18.95 25.81 -21.81
C PRO A 202 18.26 26.20 -20.48
N LEU A 203 18.29 25.32 -19.47
CA LEU A 203 17.60 25.46 -18.15
C LEU A 203 17.93 26.80 -17.44
N LYS A 204 19.12 27.34 -17.73
CA LYS A 204 19.61 28.62 -17.18
C LYS A 204 18.85 29.85 -17.69
N ALA A 205 18.20 29.77 -18.84
CA ALA A 205 17.41 30.86 -19.41
C ALA A 205 15.95 30.90 -18.90
N THR A 206 15.48 29.82 -18.27
CA THR A 206 14.10 29.67 -17.74
C THR A 206 14.00 29.92 -16.23
N LEU A 207 15.14 29.99 -15.54
CA LEU A 207 15.28 30.20 -14.10
C LEU A 207 15.70 31.64 -13.73
N GLY A 208 15.63 32.56 -14.69
CA GLY A 208 15.94 33.99 -14.49
C GLY A 208 14.92 34.68 -13.58
#